data_AF-A0A411F681-F1
#
_entry.id   AF-A0A411F681-F1
#
_cell.length_a   1.000
_cell.length_b   1.000
_cell.length_c   1.000
_cell.angle_alpha   90.00
_cell.angle_beta   90.00
_cell.angle_gamma   90.00
#
_symmetry.space_group_name_H-M   'P 1'
#
loop_
_entity.id
_entity.type
_entity.pdbx_description
1 polymer ?
#
loop_
_entity_poly.entity_id
_entity_poly.type
_entity_poly.pdbx_seq_one_letter_code
_entity_poly.pdbx_strand_id
1 'polypeptide(L)'
;TVMGRIAGLASGLETGETPIAKEISHFIHIITGVAVFLGVTFFVIAFILGYHWLDAVVFLIGIIVANVPEGLLATVTVCLTLTAKRMAAKNCLVKNLEAVETLGSTSTICSD
;
A
#
# COMPACT_ATOMS: atom_id res chain seq x y z
N THR A 1 -35.72 20.67 -1.44
CA THR A 1 -35.78 20.90 0.02
C THR A 1 -34.39 21.20 0.55
N VAL A 2 -34.25 21.92 1.66
CA VAL A 2 -32.93 22.20 2.27
C VAL A 2 -32.15 20.90 2.53
N MET A 3 -32.83 19.86 3.00
CA MET A 3 -32.23 18.53 3.18
C MET A 3 -31.74 17.89 1.88
N GLY A 4 -32.43 18.07 0.75
CA GLY A 4 -31.96 17.55 -0.54
C GLY A 4 -30.64 18.20 -0.99
N ARG A 5 -30.42 19.47 -0.62
CA ARG A 5 -29.17 20.18 -0.94
C ARG A 5 -28.00 19.71 -0.05
N ILE A 6 -28.26 19.45 1.23
CA ILE A 6 -27.26 18.90 2.18
C ILE A 6 -26.90 17.45 1.80
N ALA A 7 -27.90 16.62 1.47
CA ALA A 7 -27.67 15.25 1.01
C ALA A 7 -26.83 15.20 -0.27
N GLY A 8 -27.12 16.10 -1.23
CA GLY A 8 -26.33 16.21 -2.46
C GLY A 8 -24.88 16.65 -2.22
N LEU A 9 -24.66 17.56 -1.27
CA LEU A 9 -23.30 17.96 -0.85
C LEU A 9 -22.56 16.81 -0.17
N ALA A 10 -23.23 16.07 0.72
CA ALA A 10 -22.63 14.93 1.44
C ALA A 10 -22.26 13.76 0.51
N SER A 11 -23.07 13.49 -0.52
CA SER A 11 -22.82 12.40 -1.47
C SER A 11 -21.85 12.77 -2.59
N GLY A 12 -21.67 14.06 -2.88
CA GLY A 12 -20.81 14.57 -3.94
C GLY A 12 -19.36 14.80 -3.53
N LEU A 13 -19.01 14.53 -2.26
CA LEU A 13 -17.65 14.64 -1.76
C LEU A 13 -16.82 13.46 -2.24
N GLU A 14 -15.68 13.76 -2.87
CA GLU A 14 -14.70 12.74 -3.23
C GLU A 14 -14.04 12.17 -1.98
N THR A 15 -13.96 10.85 -1.92
CA THR A 15 -13.16 10.15 -0.91
C THR A 15 -11.69 10.32 -1.26
N GLY A 16 -10.95 11.05 -0.42
CA GLY A 16 -9.50 11.16 -0.52
C GLY A 16 -8.79 9.84 -0.15
N GLU A 17 -7.50 9.76 -0.46
CA GLU A 17 -6.65 8.64 -0.06
C GLU A 17 -6.45 8.59 1.46
N THR A 18 -6.42 7.38 2.02
CA THR A 18 -6.15 7.17 3.44
C THR A 18 -4.65 7.25 3.75
N PRO A 19 -4.25 7.59 4.99
CA PRO A 19 -2.84 7.70 5.34
C PRO A 19 -2.09 6.39 5.09
N ILE A 20 -2.66 5.24 5.48
CA ILE A 20 -2.08 3.93 5.20
C ILE A 20 -1.91 3.63 3.71
N ALA A 21 -2.87 4.00 2.86
CA ALA A 21 -2.75 3.80 1.41
C ALA A 21 -1.58 4.62 0.84
N LYS A 22 -1.40 5.85 1.33
CA LYS A 22 -0.29 6.72 0.96
C LYS A 22 1.07 6.17 1.39
N GLU A 23 1.17 5.67 2.62
CA GLU A 23 2.40 5.05 3.15
C GLU A 23 2.75 3.76 2.40
N ILE A 24 1.76 2.91 2.09
CA ILE A 24 1.98 1.71 1.27
C ILE A 24 2.49 2.09 -0.12
N SER A 25 1.89 3.08 -0.77
CA SER A 25 2.35 3.56 -2.08
C SER A 25 3.78 4.09 -2.05
N HIS A 26 4.13 4.83 -1.00
CA HIS A 26 5.49 5.33 -0.79
C HIS A 26 6.49 4.18 -0.59
N PHE A 27 6.15 3.21 0.25
CA PHE A 27 6.98 2.03 0.49
C PHE A 27 7.21 1.19 -0.77
N ILE A 28 6.15 0.97 -1.56
CA ILE A 28 6.24 0.25 -2.85
C ILE A 28 7.20 0.98 -3.78
N HIS A 29 7.09 2.30 -3.92
CA HIS A 29 7.99 3.08 -4.78
C HIS A 29 9.46 2.96 -4.38
N ILE A 30 9.76 2.95 -3.07
CA ILE A 30 11.13 2.77 -2.58
C ILE A 30 11.66 1.39 -2.97
N ILE A 31 10.89 0.32 -2.70
CA ILE A 31 11.31 -1.04 -3.02
C ILE A 31 11.48 -1.22 -4.52
N THR A 32 10.53 -0.74 -5.33
CA THR A 32 10.64 -0.81 -6.80
C THR A 32 11.89 -0.06 -7.28
N GLY A 33 12.20 1.10 -6.71
CA GLY A 33 13.42 1.84 -7.01
C GLY A 33 14.68 1.01 -6.76
N VAL A 34 14.79 0.37 -5.59
CA VAL A 34 15.92 -0.50 -5.24
C VAL A 34 15.99 -1.74 -6.13
N ALA A 35 14.86 -2.39 -6.39
CA ALA A 35 14.77 -3.59 -7.22
C ALA A 35 15.24 -3.32 -8.65
N VAL A 36 14.80 -2.21 -9.25
CA VAL A 36 15.21 -1.80 -10.59
C VAL A 36 16.69 -1.41 -10.61
N PHE A 37 17.16 -0.67 -9.60
CA PHE A 37 18.58 -0.30 -9.50
C PHE A 37 19.49 -1.53 -9.45
N LEU A 38 19.17 -2.51 -8.61
CA LEU A 38 19.89 -3.78 -8.54
C LEU A 38 19.77 -4.56 -9.85
N GLY A 39 18.56 -4.69 -10.40
CA GLY A 39 18.31 -5.41 -11.65
C GLY A 39 19.15 -4.87 -12.82
N VAL A 40 19.16 -3.55 -13.03
CA VAL A 40 19.95 -2.92 -14.10
C VAL A 40 21.45 -3.08 -13.85
N THR A 41 21.91 -2.91 -12.61
CA THR A 41 23.33 -3.05 -12.26
C THR A 41 23.83 -4.47 -12.56
N PHE A 42 23.09 -5.49 -12.13
CA PHE A 42 23.44 -6.89 -12.40
C PHE A 42 23.30 -7.26 -13.87
N PHE A 43 22.34 -6.67 -14.60
CA PHE A 43 22.20 -6.88 -16.04
C PHE A 43 23.42 -6.37 -16.81
N VAL A 44 23.93 -5.17 -16.48
CA VAL A 44 25.15 -4.62 -17.08
C VAL A 44 26.36 -5.50 -16.76
N ILE A 45 26.49 -5.97 -15.51
CA ILE A 45 27.57 -6.90 -15.10
C ILE A 45 27.50 -8.21 -15.89
N ALA A 46 26.31 -8.80 -16.04
CA ALA A 46 26.12 -10.04 -16.81
C ALA A 46 26.54 -9.87 -18.28
N PHE A 47 26.26 -8.70 -18.87
CA PHE A 47 26.68 -8.39 -20.23
C PHE A 47 28.21 -8.26 -20.37
N ILE A 48 28.87 -7.63 -19.39
CA ILE A 48 30.35 -7.51 -19.34
C ILE A 48 31.02 -8.88 -19.19
N LEU A 49 30.41 -9.79 -18.41
CA LEU A 49 30.90 -11.15 -18.20
C LEU A 49 30.68 -12.07 -19.42
N GLY A 50 29.96 -11.61 -20.45
CA GLY A 50 29.71 -12.38 -21.68
C GLY A 50 28.65 -13.47 -21.53
N TYR A 51 27.73 -13.35 -20.56
CA TYR A 51 26.60 -14.28 -20.44
C TYR A 51 25.66 -14.19 -21.64
N HIS A 52 24.99 -15.31 -21.95
CA HIS A 52 23.96 -15.33 -22.99
C HIS A 52 22.79 -14.43 -22.57
N TRP A 53 22.19 -13.73 -23.53
CA TRP A 53 21.10 -12.77 -23.25
C TRP A 53 19.90 -13.41 -22.53
N LEU A 54 19.62 -14.69 -22.78
CA LEU A 54 18.57 -15.43 -22.09
C LEU A 54 18.87 -15.60 -20.58
N ASP A 55 20.11 -15.93 -20.23
CA ASP A 55 20.51 -16.10 -18.82
C ASP A 55 20.42 -14.76 -18.07
N ALA A 56 20.83 -13.67 -18.71
CA ALA A 56 20.74 -12.33 -18.14
C ALA A 56 19.29 -11.92 -17.86
N VAL A 57 18.33 -12.28 -18.72
CA VAL A 57 16.90 -12.03 -18.50
C VAL A 57 16.36 -12.89 -17.35
N VAL A 58 16.77 -14.15 -17.25
CA VAL A 58 16.38 -15.03 -16.14
C VAL A 58 16.87 -14.48 -14.80
N PHE A 59 18.13 -14.01 -14.73
CA PHE A 59 18.66 -13.35 -13.54
C PHE A 59 17.91 -12.06 -13.19
N LEU A 60 17.59 -11.24 -14.19
CA LEU A 60 16.82 -10.01 -13.99
C LEU A 60 15.45 -10.29 -13.38
N ILE A 61 14.70 -11.26 -13.94
CA ILE A 61 13.40 -11.66 -13.41
C ILE A 61 13.55 -12.21 -11.98
N GLY A 62 14.57 -13.03 -11.72
CA GLY A 62 14.86 -13.56 -10.39
C GLY A 62 15.12 -12.47 -9.35
N ILE A 63 15.90 -11.44 -9.70
CA ILE A 63 16.19 -10.30 -8.82
C ILE A 63 14.92 -9.50 -8.54
N ILE A 64 14.10 -9.23 -9.56
CA ILE A 64 12.86 -8.48 -9.39
C ILE A 64 11.91 -9.24 -8.46
N VAL A 65 11.64 -10.52 -8.73
CA VAL A 65 10.75 -11.36 -7.90
C VAL A 65 11.28 -11.46 -6.47
N ALA A 66 12.59 -11.63 -6.28
CA ALA A 66 13.18 -11.69 -4.94
C ALA A 66 13.03 -10.39 -4.12
N ASN A 67 12.87 -9.24 -4.78
CA ASN A 67 12.72 -7.94 -4.13
C ASN A 67 11.26 -7.50 -3.97
N VAL A 68 10.31 -8.09 -4.69
CA VAL A 68 8.89 -7.75 -4.55
C VAL A 68 8.32 -8.45 -3.31
N PRO A 69 7.85 -7.72 -2.29
CA PRO A 69 7.32 -8.34 -1.09
C PRO A 69 5.86 -8.77 -1.31
N GLU A 70 5.67 -9.93 -1.95
CA GLU A 70 4.34 -10.45 -2.31
C GLU A 70 3.43 -10.66 -1.08
N GLY A 71 4.03 -10.88 0.09
CA GLY A 71 3.32 -11.04 1.36
C GLY A 71 2.93 -9.75 2.08
N LEU A 72 3.44 -8.57 1.67
CA LEU A 72 3.23 -7.33 2.42
C LEU A 72 1.75 -6.93 2.47
N LEU A 73 1.09 -6.86 1.31
CA LEU A 73 -0.32 -6.44 1.24
C LEU A 73 -1.24 -7.37 2.02
N ALA A 74 -0.98 -8.68 1.96
CA ALA A 74 -1.74 -9.69 2.69
C ALA A 74 -1.52 -9.55 4.21
N THR A 75 -0.27 -9.40 4.66
CA THR A 75 0.04 -9.24 6.08
C THR A 75 -0.55 -7.96 6.67
N VAL A 76 -0.48 -6.83 5.95
CA VAL A 76 -1.10 -5.57 6.37
C VAL A 76 -2.62 -5.72 6.50
N THR A 77 -3.27 -6.35 5.53
CA THR A 77 -4.73 -6.60 5.57
C THR A 77 -5.12 -7.46 6.77
N VAL A 78 -4.35 -8.52 7.06
CA VAL A 78 -4.59 -9.39 8.22
C VAL A 78 -4.39 -8.62 9.53
N CYS A 79 -3.33 -7.81 9.64
CA CYS A 79 -3.08 -6.96 10.81
C CYS A 79 -4.22 -5.97 11.05
N LEU A 80 -4.71 -5.29 10.01
CA LEU A 80 -5.87 -4.38 10.11
C LEU A 80 -7.13 -5.13 10.51
N THR A 81 -7.37 -6.32 9.93
CA THR A 81 -8.54 -7.15 10.24
C THR A 81 -8.55 -7.61 11.69
N LEU A 82 -7.41 -8.06 12.22
CA LEU A 82 -7.29 -8.42 13.63
C LEU A 82 -7.56 -7.24 14.55
N THR A 83 -7.12 -6.05 14.17
CA THR A 83 -7.33 -4.81 14.93
C THR A 83 -8.79 -4.36 14.87
N ALA A 84 -9.42 -4.40 13.69
CA ALA A 84 -10.85 -4.16 13.52
C ALA A 84 -11.70 -5.13 14.35
N LYS A 85 -11.33 -6.42 14.38
CA LYS A 85 -11.99 -7.43 15.22
C LYS A 85 -11.89 -7.11 16.72
N ARG A 86 -10.72 -6.64 17.18
CA ARG A 86 -10.53 -6.19 18.57
C ARG A 86 -11.37 -4.96 18.93
N MET A 87 -11.57 -4.03 17.99
CA MET A 87 -12.43 -2.86 18.19
C MET A 87 -13.92 -3.23 18.19
N ALA A 88 -14.33 -4.14 17.30
CA ALA A 88 -15.70 -4.65 17.28
C ALA A 88 -16.08 -5.33 18.60
N ALA A 89 -15.15 -6.05 19.25
CA ALA A 89 -15.36 -6.63 20.58
C ALA A 89 -15.59 -5.58 21.68
N LYS A 90 -15.23 -4.32 21.45
CA LYS A 90 -15.50 -3.17 22.33
C LYS A 90 -16.66 -2.30 21.82
N ASN A 91 -17.56 -2.87 21.01
CA ASN A 91 -18.72 -2.19 20.41
C ASN A 91 -18.35 -1.03 19.46
N CYS A 92 -17.14 -0.98 18.92
CA CYS A 92 -16.74 -0.04 17.88
C CYS A 92 -16.68 -0.75 16.52
N LEU A 93 -17.73 -0.60 15.72
CA LEU A 93 -17.83 -1.23 14.39
C LEU A 93 -17.09 -0.39 13.35
N VAL A 94 -16.09 -0.99 12.72
CA VAL A 94 -15.33 -0.37 11.62
C VAL A 94 -15.83 -0.92 10.28
N LYS A 95 -16.34 -0.05 9.41
CA LYS A 95 -16.84 -0.43 8.06
C LYS A 95 -15.71 -0.54 7.01
N ASN A 96 -14.69 0.31 7.13
CA ASN A 96 -13.53 0.33 6.23
C ASN A 96 -12.27 0.03 7.04
N LEU A 97 -11.54 -1.03 6.69
CA LEU A 97 -10.34 -1.48 7.43
C LEU A 97 -9.27 -0.40 7.57
N GLU A 98 -9.15 0.50 6.59
CA GLU A 98 -8.19 1.61 6.61
C GLU A 98 -8.52 2.65 7.69
N ALA A 99 -9.80 2.81 8.06
CA ALA A 99 -10.22 3.75 9.09
C ALA A 99 -9.67 3.40 10.48
N VAL A 100 -9.25 2.14 10.69
CA VAL A 100 -8.56 1.69 11.91
C VAL A 100 -7.27 2.47 12.10
N GLU A 101 -6.49 2.65 11.03
CA GLU A 101 -5.22 3.36 11.08
C GLU A 101 -5.45 4.88 11.08
N THR A 102 -6.41 5.37 10.27
CA THR A 102 -6.75 6.80 10.24
C THR A 102 -7.06 7.34 11.64
N LEU A 103 -7.78 6.59 12.48
CA LEU A 103 -8.08 6.99 13.86
C LEU A 103 -6.80 7.13 14.71
N GLY A 104 -5.80 6.26 14.49
CA GLY A 104 -4.51 6.32 15.18
C GLY A 104 -3.63 7.48 14.70
N SER A 105 -3.74 7.86 13.44
CA SER A 105 -3.01 8.97 12.81
C SER A 105 -3.77 10.31 12.86
N THR A 106 -4.92 10.36 13.53
CA THR A 106 -5.72 11.58 13.66
C THR A 106 -5.07 12.58 14.61
N SER A 107 -4.79 13.79 14.12
CA SER A 107 -4.20 14.88 14.92
C SER A 107 -5.22 15.91 15.44
N THR A 108 -6.45 15.90 14.92
CA THR A 108 -7.52 16.83 15.31
C THR A 108 -8.86 16.11 15.23
N ILE A 109 -9.67 16.24 16.29
CA ILE A 109 -11.02 15.69 16.36
C ILE A 109 -12.00 16.84 16.33
N CYS A 110 -12.83 16.90 15.29
CA CYS A 110 -13.99 17.79 15.24
C CYS A 110 -15.18 17.06 15.87
N SER A 111 -15.69 17.57 17.00
CA SER A 111 -16.97 17.13 17.58
C SER A 111 -18.04 18.14 17.20
N ASP A 112 -19.22 17.63 16.82
CA ASP A 112 -20.46 18.43 16.79
C ASP A 112 -20.86 18.84 18.22
#